data_AF-A0A7S0J5H9-F1
#
_entry.id   AF-A0A7S0J5H9-F1
#
_cell.length_a   1.000
_cell.length_b   1.000
_cell.length_c   1.000
_cell.angle_alpha   90.00
_cell.angle_beta   90.00
_cell.angle_gamma   90.00
#
_symmetry.space_group_name_H-M   'P 1'
#
loop_
_entity.id
_entity.type
_entity.pdbx_description
1 polymer ?
#
loop_
_entity_poly.entity_id
_entity_poly.type
_entity_poly.pdbx_seq_one_letter_code
_entity_poly.pdbx_strand_id
1 'polypeptide(L)'
;ARALARFYAAVGSADGRLGVGSVSEHVGQRQTTRGVLHEQTADWSVGLQVGTIKERGGRARTMAALGHRGAGGIVGFTVPAANLSVAITGSRLSSKVVVARRLLELVLTSFDDGMHLPEGIL
;
A
#
# COMPACT_ATOMS: atom_id res chain seq x y z
N ALA A 1 -13.45 -0.37 8.99
CA ALA A 1 -13.36 -1.45 7.98
C ALA A 1 -13.96 -1.03 6.63
N ARG A 2 -15.28 -0.89 6.51
CA ARG A 2 -15.94 -0.62 5.20
C ARG A 2 -15.48 0.67 4.51
N ALA A 3 -15.33 1.78 5.23
CA ALA A 3 -14.84 3.04 4.66
C ALA A 3 -13.41 2.91 4.10
N LEU A 4 -12.55 2.19 4.83
CA LEU A 4 -11.18 1.95 4.40
C LEU A 4 -11.11 1.09 3.13
N ALA A 5 -11.84 -0.03 3.12
CA ALA A 5 -11.88 -0.91 1.96
C ALA A 5 -12.36 -0.15 0.72
N ARG A 6 -13.38 0.71 0.86
CA ARG A 6 -13.86 1.58 -0.21
C ARG A 6 -12.81 2.59 -0.67
N PHE A 7 -12.10 3.22 0.26
CA PHE A 7 -11.03 4.14 -0.08
C PHE A 7 -9.93 3.44 -0.89
N TYR A 8 -9.42 2.30 -0.43
CA TYR A 8 -8.36 1.58 -1.14
C TYR A 8 -8.82 1.00 -2.47
N ALA A 9 -10.04 0.46 -2.54
CA ALA A 9 -10.63 0.03 -3.81
C ALA A 9 -10.72 1.18 -4.82
N ALA A 10 -11.15 2.37 -4.38
CA ALA A 10 -11.24 3.54 -5.24
C ALA A 10 -9.85 4.03 -5.70
N VAL A 11 -8.82 3.96 -4.84
CA VAL A 11 -7.44 4.29 -5.22
C VAL A 11 -6.91 3.29 -6.24
N GLY A 12 -7.09 1.99 -6.02
CA GLY A 12 -6.62 0.95 -6.93
C GLY A 12 -7.34 0.95 -8.28
N SER A 13 -8.62 1.30 -8.33
CA SER A 13 -9.40 1.38 -9.56
C SER A 13 -9.25 2.71 -10.30
N ALA A 14 -8.42 3.63 -9.81
CA ALA A 14 -8.33 5.01 -10.30
C ALA A 14 -9.72 5.69 -10.41
N ASP A 15 -10.60 5.48 -9.42
CA ASP A 15 -11.97 5.99 -9.43
C ASP A 15 -11.97 7.53 -9.45
N GLY A 16 -12.60 8.12 -10.47
CA GLY A 16 -12.69 9.58 -10.65
C GLY A 16 -13.45 10.30 -9.54
N ARG A 17 -14.17 9.59 -8.65
CA ARG A 17 -14.78 10.17 -7.45
C ARG A 17 -13.76 10.62 -6.41
N LEU A 18 -12.51 10.17 -6.50
CA LEU A 18 -11.43 10.64 -5.64
C LEU A 18 -10.82 11.98 -6.10
N GLY A 19 -11.27 12.53 -7.23
CA GLY A 19 -10.81 13.80 -7.79
C GLY A 19 -10.33 13.67 -9.24
N VAL A 20 -9.91 14.79 -9.81
CA VAL A 20 -9.29 14.83 -11.14
C VAL A 20 -7.84 14.34 -11.02
N GLY A 21 -7.50 13.27 -11.74
CA GLY A 21 -6.22 12.55 -11.62
C GLY A 21 -6.28 11.43 -10.59
N SER A 22 -5.52 10.34 -10.80
CA SER A 22 -5.52 9.23 -9.84
C SER A 22 -4.79 9.65 -8.56
N VAL A 23 -5.28 9.24 -7.38
CA VAL A 23 -4.58 9.50 -6.09
C VAL A 23 -3.12 9.05 -6.18
N SER A 24 -2.86 7.93 -6.85
CA SER A 24 -1.52 7.44 -7.12
C SER A 24 -0.64 8.34 -7.96
N GLU A 25 -1.21 8.98 -8.99
CA GLU A 25 -0.49 9.95 -9.81
C GLU A 25 -0.18 11.21 -8.99
N HIS A 26 -1.14 11.70 -8.21
CA HIS A 26 -0.94 12.90 -7.38
C HIS A 26 0.06 12.65 -6.24
N VAL A 27 0.05 11.46 -5.65
CA VAL A 27 1.02 11.05 -4.63
C VAL A 27 2.42 10.87 -5.24
N GLY A 28 2.51 10.32 -6.46
CA GLY A 28 3.76 10.12 -7.18
C GLY A 28 4.40 11.41 -7.73
N GLN A 29 3.60 12.45 -7.99
CA GLN A 29 4.09 13.77 -8.44
C GLN A 29 4.56 14.67 -7.29
N ARG A 30 4.19 14.36 -6.04
CA ARG A 30 4.60 15.16 -4.88
C ARG A 30 5.93 14.70 -4.32
N GLN A 31 6.64 15.66 -3.72
CA GLN A 31 7.90 15.40 -3.05
C GLN A 31 7.67 14.44 -1.87
N THR A 32 8.34 13.29 -1.90
CA THR A 32 8.30 12.34 -0.78
C THR A 32 9.18 12.84 0.35
N THR A 33 8.67 12.77 1.57
CA THR A 33 9.44 13.02 2.79
C THR A 33 9.92 11.70 3.35
N ARG A 34 11.23 11.56 3.55
CA ARG A 34 11.82 10.37 4.16
C ARG A 34 11.68 10.44 5.68
N GLY A 35 11.20 9.36 6.28
CA GLY A 35 11.07 9.22 7.73
C GLY A 35 11.40 7.79 8.18
N VAL A 36 11.08 7.49 9.44
CA VAL A 36 11.30 6.16 10.04
C VAL A 36 9.97 5.59 10.49
N LEU A 37 9.76 4.31 10.19
CA LEU A 37 8.64 3.51 10.63
C LEU A 37 9.17 2.14 11.11
N HIS A 38 9.01 1.83 12.41
CA HIS A 38 9.52 0.59 13.02
C HIS A 38 10.98 0.29 12.66
N GLU A 39 11.86 1.27 12.88
CA GLU A 39 13.31 1.15 12.61
C GLU A 39 13.68 0.99 11.12
N GLN A 40 12.70 1.03 10.22
CA GLN A 40 12.92 1.03 8.78
C GLN A 40 12.73 2.42 8.19
N THR A 41 13.48 2.71 7.13
CA THR A 41 13.28 3.94 6.36
C THR A 41 11.98 3.81 5.57
N ALA A 42 11.12 4.83 5.64
CA ALA A 42 9.87 4.90 4.90
C ALA A 42 9.75 6.25 4.20
N ASP A 43 9.36 6.23 2.92
CA ASP A 43 9.07 7.44 2.17
C ASP A 43 7.57 7.75 2.27
N TRP A 44 7.23 9.00 2.56
CA TRP A 44 5.85 9.44 2.82
C TRP A 44 5.42 10.55 1.87
N SER A 45 4.16 10.52 1.45
CA SER A 45 3.53 11.60 0.69
C SER A 45 2.04 11.66 1.03
N VAL A 46 1.57 12.86 1.39
CA VAL A 46 0.15 13.11 1.77
C VAL A 46 -0.38 12.13 2.83
N GLY A 47 0.44 11.79 3.83
CA GLY A 47 0.06 10.87 4.91
C GLY A 47 0.00 9.38 4.53
N LEU A 48 0.43 9.03 3.31
CA LEU A 48 0.58 7.66 2.84
C LEU A 48 2.06 7.28 2.75
N GLN A 49 2.35 6.02 3.04
CA GLN A 49 3.63 5.39 2.74
C GLN A 49 3.71 5.13 1.25
N VAL A 50 4.85 5.44 0.65
CA VAL A 50 5.12 5.24 -0.77
C VAL A 50 6.27 4.26 -0.89
N GLY A 51 6.08 3.23 -1.72
CA GLY A 51 7.12 2.26 -2.03
C GLY A 51 7.04 1.84 -3.49
N THR A 52 8.01 1.03 -3.90
CA THR A 52 8.06 0.48 -5.25
C THR A 52 8.10 -1.04 -5.19
N ILE A 53 7.18 -1.69 -5.91
CA ILE A 53 7.18 -3.14 -6.11
C ILE A 53 7.83 -3.42 -7.45
N LYS A 54 8.75 -4.39 -7.44
CA LYS A 54 9.33 -4.95 -8.65
C LYS A 54 8.65 -6.27 -8.93
N GLU A 55 8.02 -6.38 -10.09
CA GLU A 55 7.49 -7.63 -10.61
C GLU A 55 8.63 -8.47 -11.18
N ARG A 56 8.69 -9.75 -10.81
CA ARG A 56 9.73 -10.68 -11.28
C ARG A 56 9.14 -11.76 -12.19
N GLY A 57 8.49 -11.34 -13.27
CA GLY A 57 8.00 -12.21 -14.33
C GLY A 57 7.92 -11.48 -15.68
N GLY A 58 8.68 -11.94 -16.68
CA GLY A 58 8.58 -11.54 -18.11
C GLY A 58 8.96 -10.10 -18.49
N ARG A 59 8.63 -9.09 -17.68
CA ARG A 59 9.03 -7.69 -17.82
C ARG A 59 9.30 -7.14 -16.42
N ALA A 60 10.53 -6.75 -16.14
CA ALA A 60 10.86 -6.06 -14.89
C ALA A 60 10.12 -4.72 -14.84
N ARG A 61 8.93 -4.70 -14.25
CA ARG A 61 8.12 -3.49 -14.08
C ARG A 61 8.25 -3.00 -12.65
N THR A 62 8.61 -1.74 -12.51
CA THR A 62 8.54 -1.03 -11.24
C THR A 62 7.16 -0.40 -11.13
N MET A 63 6.41 -0.76 -10.08
CA MET A 63 5.07 -0.26 -9.81
C MET A 63 5.06 0.52 -8.50
N ALA A 64 4.36 1.66 -8.47
CA ALA A 64 4.12 2.37 -7.23
C ALA A 64 3.18 1.55 -6.33
N ALA A 65 3.53 1.48 -5.05
CA ALA A 65 2.71 0.90 -4.00
C ALA A 65 2.43 1.96 -2.94
N LEU A 66 1.17 2.04 -2.51
CA LEU A 66 0.73 2.97 -1.48
C LEU A 66 0.23 2.22 -0.26
N GLY A 67 0.71 2.60 0.91
CA GLY A 67 0.34 2.02 2.19
C GLY A 67 -0.16 3.07 3.17
N HIS A 68 -1.00 2.65 4.10
CA HIS A 68 -1.20 3.39 5.35
C HIS A 68 -1.41 2.39 6.47
N ARG A 69 -1.00 2.83 7.66
CA ARG A 69 -1.35 2.18 8.90
C ARG A 69 -2.17 3.13 9.76
N GLY A 70 -3.40 2.71 10.05
CA GLY A 70 -4.30 3.41 10.94
C GLY A 70 -4.19 2.92 12.39
N ALA A 71 -4.74 3.72 13.31
CA ALA A 71 -4.91 3.32 14.69
C ALA A 71 -5.78 2.05 14.81
N GLY A 72 -5.45 1.17 15.75
CA GLY A 72 -6.27 0.00 16.07
C GLY A 72 -6.10 -1.22 15.16
N GLY A 73 -4.91 -1.42 14.57
CA GLY A 73 -4.60 -2.61 13.76
C GLY A 73 -5.18 -2.55 12.35
N ILE A 74 -5.43 -1.34 11.87
CA ILE A 74 -5.98 -1.07 10.54
C ILE A 74 -4.81 -0.85 9.57
N VAL A 75 -4.84 -1.57 8.45
CA VAL A 75 -3.84 -1.47 7.39
C VAL A 75 -4.56 -1.37 6.06
N GLY A 76 -4.11 -0.45 5.22
CA GLY A 76 -4.55 -0.36 3.84
C GLY A 76 -3.34 -0.34 2.92
N PHE A 77 -3.46 -1.01 1.79
CA PHE A 77 -2.41 -1.15 0.81
C PHE A 77 -2.98 -1.23 -0.61
N THR A 78 -2.30 -0.67 -1.60
CA THR A 78 -2.69 -0.80 -3.00
C THR A 78 -1.51 -0.70 -3.96
N VAL A 79 -1.60 -1.47 -5.04
CA VAL A 79 -0.74 -1.39 -6.24
C VAL A 79 -1.66 -1.07 -7.42
N PRO A 80 -1.90 0.21 -7.74
CA PRO A 80 -2.89 0.61 -8.74
C PRO A 80 -2.58 0.06 -10.13
N ALA A 81 -1.30 0.01 -10.52
CA ALA A 81 -0.88 -0.55 -11.81
C ALA A 81 -1.19 -2.05 -11.98
N ALA A 82 -1.44 -2.75 -10.87
CA ALA A 82 -1.83 -4.16 -10.83
C ALA A 82 -3.33 -4.34 -10.48
N ASN A 83 -4.12 -3.26 -10.37
CA ASN A 83 -5.50 -3.28 -9.87
C ASN A 83 -5.67 -4.04 -8.54
N LEU A 84 -4.64 -4.02 -7.69
CA LEU A 84 -4.63 -4.73 -6.41
C LEU A 84 -4.84 -3.75 -5.26
N SER A 85 -5.84 -4.02 -4.43
CA SER A 85 -6.10 -3.25 -3.21
C SER A 85 -6.47 -4.18 -2.06
N VAL A 86 -5.87 -3.94 -0.90
CA VAL A 86 -6.03 -4.75 0.29
C VAL A 86 -6.33 -3.84 1.48
N ALA A 87 -7.36 -4.18 2.24
CA ALA A 87 -7.67 -3.54 3.51
C ALA A 87 -7.78 -4.61 4.59
N ILE A 88 -6.91 -4.52 5.60
CA ILE A 88 -6.87 -5.44 6.73
C ILE A 88 -7.37 -4.69 7.96
N THR A 89 -8.32 -5.27 8.68
CA THR A 89 -8.78 -4.75 9.96
C THR A 89 -8.60 -5.79 11.06
N GLY A 90 -7.70 -5.51 11.99
CA GLY A 90 -7.53 -6.29 13.22
C GLY A 90 -8.30 -5.70 14.41
N SER A 91 -8.34 -6.46 15.51
CA SER A 91 -8.80 -5.96 16.81
C SER A 91 -7.76 -4.96 17.38
N ARG A 92 -8.25 -3.91 18.05
CA ARG A 92 -7.43 -2.86 18.69
C ARG A 92 -6.37 -3.39 19.67
N LEU A 93 -6.58 -4.59 20.21
CA LEU A 93 -5.68 -5.23 21.18
C LEU A 93 -4.49 -5.95 20.52
N SER A 94 -4.52 -6.15 19.20
CA SER A 94 -3.41 -6.74 18.46
C SER A 94 -2.74 -5.67 17.59
N SER A 95 -1.72 -5.03 18.15
CA SER A 95 -0.87 -4.06 17.45
C SER A 95 0.23 -4.71 16.60
N LYS A 96 0.19 -6.04 16.44
CA LYS A 96 1.26 -6.84 15.82
C LYS A 96 1.32 -6.57 14.30
N VAL A 97 2.16 -5.62 13.93
CA VAL A 97 2.55 -5.28 12.54
C VAL A 97 2.87 -6.51 11.72
N VAL A 98 3.59 -7.45 12.34
CA VAL A 98 4.04 -8.70 11.74
C VAL A 98 2.87 -9.50 11.12
N VAL A 99 1.68 -9.46 11.72
CA VAL A 99 0.53 -10.21 11.19
C VAL A 99 -0.01 -9.56 9.92
N ALA A 100 -0.21 -8.24 9.94
CA ALA A 100 -0.68 -7.51 8.76
C ALA A 100 0.33 -7.59 7.61
N ARG A 101 1.63 -7.50 7.94
CA ARG A 101 2.72 -7.67 6.99
C ARG A 101 2.71 -9.06 6.34
N ARG A 102 2.65 -10.13 7.13
CA ARG A 102 2.60 -11.51 6.62
C ARG A 102 1.38 -11.79 5.76
N LEU A 103 0.21 -11.29 6.17
CA LEU A 103 -1.01 -11.41 5.35
C LEU A 103 -0.85 -10.70 4.02
N LEU A 104 -0.22 -9.52 4.01
CA LEU A 104 0.00 -8.77 2.80
C LEU A 104 1.03 -9.45 1.88
N GLU A 105 2.12 -9.97 2.44
CA GLU A 105 3.11 -10.78 1.72
C GLU A 105 2.45 -12.00 1.06
N LEU A 106 1.57 -12.72 1.79
CA LEU A 106 0.80 -13.84 1.25
C LEU A 106 -0.08 -13.42 0.06
N VAL A 107 -0.81 -12.30 0.18
CA VAL A 107 -1.65 -11.79 -0.91
C VAL A 107 -0.80 -11.45 -2.14
N LEU A 108 0.33 -10.75 -1.96
CA LEU A 108 1.22 -10.39 -3.04
C LEU A 108 1.79 -11.63 -3.75
N THR A 109 2.24 -12.63 -2.98
CA THR A 109 2.73 -13.89 -3.57
C THR A 109 1.66 -14.69 -4.30
N SER A 110 0.39 -14.57 -3.90
CA SER A 110 -0.72 -15.25 -4.58
C SER A 110 -1.21 -14.53 -5.83
N PHE A 111 -0.92 -13.24 -5.94
CA PHE A 111 -1.39 -12.41 -7.04
C PHE A 111 -0.48 -12.52 -8.26
N ASP A 112 0.84 -12.59 -8.05
CA ASP A 112 1.80 -12.83 -9.13
C ASP A 112 3.14 -13.34 -8.57
N ASP A 113 3.81 -14.21 -9.32
CA ASP A 113 5.09 -14.80 -8.92
C ASP A 113 6.17 -13.70 -8.91
N GLY A 114 6.48 -13.19 -7.72
CA GLY A 114 7.60 -12.28 -7.49
C GLY A 114 7.25 -10.85 -7.09
N MET A 115 5.99 -10.54 -6.76
CA MET A 115 5.71 -9.28 -6.06
C MET A 115 6.14 -9.37 -4.59
N HIS A 116 7.08 -8.51 -4.20
CA HIS A 116 7.55 -8.40 -2.81
C HIS A 116 7.10 -7.08 -2.19
N LEU A 117 6.74 -7.13 -0.91
CA LEU A 117 6.39 -5.92 -0.17
C LEU A 117 7.62 -5.01 -0.05
N PRO A 118 7.52 -3.71 -0.38
CA PRO A 118 8.65 -2.79 -0.24
C PRO A 118 9.07 -2.62 1.21
N GLU A 119 10.35 -2.35 1.44
CA GLU A 119 10.82 -1.82 2.72
C GLU A 119 10.15 -0.48 3.01
N GLY A 120 9.84 -0.20 4.28
CA GLY A 120 9.21 1.06 4.68
C GLY A 120 7.69 1.15 4.46
N ILE A 121 7.06 0.13 3.88
CA ILE A 121 5.61 -0.04 3.90
C ILE A 121 5.20 -0.94 5.07
N LEU A 122 4.36 -0.39 5.97
CA LEU A 122 3.76 -0.98 7.19
C LEU A 122 4.67 -1.28 8.39
#